data_AF-E6WUI3-F1
#
_entry.id   AF-E6WUI3-F1
#
_cell.length_a   1.000
_cell.length_b   1.000
_cell.length_c   1.000
_cell.angle_alpha   90.00
_cell.angle_beta   90.00
_cell.angle_gamma   90.00
#
_symmetry.space_group_name_H-M   'P 1'
#
loop_
_entity.id
_entity.type
_entity.pdbx_description
1 polymer ?
#
loop_
_entity_poly.entity_id
_entity_poly.type
_entity_poly.pdbx_seq_one_letter_code
_entity_poly.pdbx_strand_id
1 'polypeptide(L)'
;MSAALTARREFRERTRAVARAPQDAAAHLARLQAALQLGDTEPVQGALADLFVALPRTDTALRQAALHLASGRLAPYVSEAFARHAHGHVLPPTTALATRWSVFAQPSADVPARVRRASPDHSRRLATRVVEALLDGDPLQAARIEHDFLDHCLSCQDKYAFMLASRDLRRHEIAVGDRWERVADWLEQHAAIGDRAEVPSPRNGSP
;
A
#
# COMPACT_ATOMS: atom_id res chain seq x y z
N MET A 1 9.16 -8.48 -24.56
CA MET A 1 8.83 -7.55 -23.46
C MET A 1 8.23 -8.38 -22.32
N SER A 2 8.79 -8.34 -21.11
CA SER A 2 8.35 -9.20 -19.99
C SER A 2 6.86 -9.01 -19.66
N ALA A 3 6.14 -10.08 -19.32
CA ALA A 3 4.72 -10.06 -18.97
C ALA A 3 4.40 -9.01 -17.87
N ALA A 4 5.30 -8.81 -16.91
CA ALA A 4 5.17 -7.80 -15.86
C ALA A 4 5.21 -6.35 -16.40
N LEU A 5 5.98 -6.09 -17.46
CA LEU A 5 6.03 -4.77 -18.10
C LEU A 5 4.74 -4.49 -18.88
N THR A 6 4.18 -5.51 -19.52
CA THR A 6 2.89 -5.43 -20.21
C THR A 6 1.76 -5.12 -19.22
N ALA A 7 1.68 -5.86 -18.10
CA ALA A 7 0.66 -5.63 -17.07
C ALA A 7 0.74 -4.21 -16.47
N ARG A 8 1.96 -3.69 -16.23
CA ARG A 8 2.15 -2.30 -15.77
C ARG A 8 1.69 -1.25 -16.78
N ARG A 9 1.95 -1.49 -18.06
CA ARG A 9 1.53 -0.59 -19.14
C ARG A 9 0.01 -0.57 -19.23
N GLU A 10 -0.61 -1.74 -19.26
CA GLU A 10 -2.07 -1.88 -19.33
C GLU A 10 -2.74 -1.20 -18.14
N PHE A 11 -2.27 -1.46 -16.90
CA PHE A 11 -2.83 -0.80 -15.72
C PHE A 11 -2.76 0.73 -15.82
N ARG A 12 -1.63 1.30 -16.27
CA ARG A 12 -1.50 2.75 -16.47
C ARG A 12 -2.47 3.29 -17.53
N GLU A 13 -2.68 2.56 -18.62
CA GLU A 13 -3.63 2.94 -19.66
C GLU A 13 -5.07 2.93 -19.13
N ARG A 14 -5.45 1.90 -18.37
CA ARG A 14 -6.77 1.85 -17.71
C ARG A 14 -6.95 2.94 -16.65
N THR A 15 -5.89 3.28 -15.91
CA THR A 15 -5.89 4.43 -14.98
C THR A 15 -6.15 5.75 -15.70
N ARG A 16 -5.55 5.97 -16.88
CA ARG A 16 -5.84 7.18 -17.68
C ARG A 16 -7.24 7.16 -18.28
N ALA A 17 -7.83 5.99 -18.53
CA ALA A 17 -9.20 5.87 -19.01
C ALA A 17 -10.19 6.34 -17.93
N VAL A 18 -10.07 5.84 -16.68
CA VAL A 18 -10.94 6.28 -15.58
C VAL A 18 -10.76 7.77 -15.26
N ALA A 19 -9.55 8.32 -15.37
CA ALA A 19 -9.32 9.75 -15.16
C ALA A 19 -10.02 10.63 -16.22
N ARG A 20 -10.14 10.14 -17.46
CA ARG A 20 -10.85 10.82 -18.56
C ARG A 20 -12.36 10.66 -18.48
N ALA A 21 -12.84 9.52 -17.98
CA ALA A 21 -14.26 9.23 -17.82
C ALA A 21 -14.55 8.69 -16.40
N PRO A 22 -14.60 9.55 -15.38
CA PRO A 22 -14.73 9.11 -13.98
C PRO A 22 -16.01 8.33 -13.66
N GLN A 23 -17.07 8.55 -14.44
CA GLN A 23 -18.38 7.93 -14.27
C GLN A 23 -18.58 6.68 -15.14
N ASP A 24 -17.56 6.25 -15.89
CA ASP A 24 -17.64 5.05 -16.74
C ASP A 24 -17.36 3.78 -15.92
N ALA A 25 -18.42 3.05 -15.61
CA ALA A 25 -18.35 1.77 -14.88
C ALA A 25 -17.45 0.73 -15.57
N ALA A 26 -17.47 0.66 -16.92
CA ALA A 26 -16.67 -0.30 -17.66
C ALA A 26 -15.18 0.04 -17.56
N ALA A 27 -14.83 1.33 -17.58
CA ALA A 27 -13.45 1.77 -17.37
C ALA A 27 -12.92 1.40 -15.98
N HIS A 28 -13.75 1.54 -14.94
CA HIS A 28 -13.38 1.13 -13.57
C HIS A 28 -13.20 -0.38 -13.43
N LEU A 29 -14.10 -1.18 -13.99
CA LEU A 29 -13.96 -2.64 -13.98
C LEU A 29 -12.72 -3.10 -14.75
N ALA A 30 -12.46 -2.54 -15.94
CA ALA A 30 -11.28 -2.86 -16.72
C ALA A 30 -9.98 -2.50 -15.98
N ARG A 31 -9.98 -1.38 -15.24
CA ARG A 31 -8.85 -1.01 -14.39
C ARG A 31 -8.67 -1.97 -13.22
N LEU A 32 -9.75 -2.39 -12.56
CA LEU A 32 -9.70 -3.37 -11.47
C LEU A 32 -9.14 -4.71 -11.97
N GLN A 33 -9.58 -5.18 -13.13
CA GLN A 33 -9.05 -6.38 -13.78
C GLN A 33 -7.57 -6.27 -14.11
N ALA A 34 -7.13 -5.13 -14.66
CA ALA A 34 -5.71 -4.88 -14.92
C ALA A 34 -4.88 -4.83 -13.62
N ALA A 35 -5.45 -4.33 -12.51
CA ALA A 35 -4.80 -4.31 -11.20
C ALA A 35 -4.51 -5.73 -10.69
N LEU A 36 -5.44 -6.67 -10.90
CA LEU A 36 -5.27 -8.08 -10.50
C LEU A 36 -4.08 -8.74 -11.20
N GLN A 37 -3.74 -8.30 -12.41
CA GLN A 37 -2.59 -8.81 -13.18
C GLN A 37 -1.23 -8.32 -12.67
N LEU A 38 -1.18 -7.32 -11.78
CA LEU A 38 0.08 -6.79 -11.26
C LEU A 38 0.72 -7.66 -10.17
N GLY A 39 0.00 -8.62 -9.60
CA GLY A 39 0.49 -9.45 -8.50
C GLY A 39 0.42 -8.78 -7.11
N ASP A 40 0.33 -7.45 -7.05
CA ASP A 40 0.24 -6.68 -5.80
C ASP A 40 -1.19 -6.48 -5.30
N THR A 41 -1.35 -6.36 -3.99
CA THR A 41 -2.66 -6.14 -3.32
C THR A 41 -3.13 -4.68 -3.38
N GLU A 42 -2.22 -3.72 -3.20
CA GLU A 42 -2.56 -2.30 -3.16
C GLU A 42 -3.18 -1.71 -4.44
N PRO A 43 -2.73 -2.07 -5.66
CA PRO A 43 -3.38 -1.59 -6.88
C PRO A 43 -4.84 -2.04 -6.96
N VAL A 44 -5.14 -3.26 -6.50
CA VAL A 44 -6.51 -3.80 -6.46
C VAL A 44 -7.35 -3.01 -5.47
N GLN A 45 -6.85 -2.82 -4.24
CA GLN A 45 -7.51 -2.01 -3.22
C GLN A 45 -7.75 -0.57 -3.70
N GLY A 46 -6.75 0.07 -4.31
CA GLY A 46 -6.85 1.45 -4.79
C GLY A 46 -7.85 1.61 -5.93
N ALA A 47 -7.86 0.68 -6.89
CA ALA A 47 -8.83 0.65 -7.97
C ALA A 47 -10.27 0.42 -7.45
N LEU A 48 -10.44 -0.43 -6.44
CA LEU A 48 -11.74 -0.67 -5.82
C LEU A 48 -12.24 0.54 -5.02
N ALA A 49 -11.35 1.23 -4.29
CA ALA A 49 -11.67 2.47 -3.60
C ALA A 49 -12.16 3.54 -4.57
N ASP A 50 -11.47 3.71 -5.70
CA ASP A 50 -11.87 4.66 -6.74
C ASP A 50 -13.23 4.33 -7.37
N LEU A 51 -13.52 3.04 -7.60
CA LEU A 51 -14.83 2.61 -8.09
C LEU A 51 -15.93 3.00 -7.09
N PHE A 52 -15.72 2.73 -5.79
CA PHE A 52 -16.69 3.03 -4.73
C PHE A 52 -16.86 4.53 -4.45
N VAL A 53 -15.83 5.34 -4.72
CA VAL A 53 -15.91 6.81 -4.58
C VAL A 53 -16.54 7.45 -5.82
N ALA A 54 -16.15 7.02 -7.02
CA ALA A 54 -16.53 7.69 -8.25
C ALA A 54 -17.93 7.33 -8.75
N LEU A 55 -18.33 6.05 -8.62
CA LEU A 55 -19.61 5.56 -9.15
C LEU A 55 -20.75 5.69 -8.12
N PRO A 56 -22.02 5.79 -8.58
CA PRO A 56 -23.17 5.89 -7.69
C PRO A 56 -23.23 4.79 -6.62
N ARG A 57 -23.63 5.16 -5.40
CA ARG A 57 -23.85 4.19 -4.31
C ARG A 57 -25.02 3.26 -4.54
N THR A 58 -25.95 3.68 -5.38
CA THR A 58 -27.13 2.90 -5.77
C THR A 58 -26.80 1.70 -6.65
N ASP A 59 -25.61 1.69 -7.27
CA ASP A 59 -25.16 0.61 -8.16
C ASP A 59 -24.60 -0.56 -7.34
N THR A 60 -25.40 -1.07 -6.41
CA THR A 60 -24.99 -2.09 -5.42
C THR A 60 -24.55 -3.39 -6.08
N ALA A 61 -25.24 -3.83 -7.14
CA ALA A 61 -24.86 -5.03 -7.89
C ALA A 61 -23.45 -4.93 -8.49
N LEU A 62 -23.12 -3.76 -9.08
CA LEU A 62 -21.78 -3.51 -9.62
C LEU A 62 -20.71 -3.50 -8.51
N ARG A 63 -21.00 -2.81 -7.40
CA ARG A 63 -20.09 -2.73 -6.24
C ARG A 63 -19.82 -4.10 -5.62
N GLN A 64 -20.87 -4.93 -5.49
CA GLN A 64 -20.76 -6.29 -4.99
C GLN A 64 -19.96 -7.18 -5.95
N ALA A 65 -20.23 -7.08 -7.26
CA ALA A 65 -19.47 -7.83 -8.26
C ALA A 65 -17.99 -7.44 -8.28
N ALA A 66 -17.68 -6.14 -8.19
CA ALA A 66 -16.32 -5.63 -8.11
C ALA A 66 -15.62 -6.10 -6.82
N LEU A 67 -16.30 -6.05 -5.68
CA LEU A 67 -15.76 -6.57 -4.41
C LEU A 67 -15.51 -8.07 -4.48
N HIS A 68 -16.45 -8.84 -5.04
CA HIS A 68 -16.29 -10.28 -5.21
C HIS A 68 -15.05 -10.61 -6.06
N LEU A 69 -14.90 -9.92 -7.19
CA LEU A 69 -13.74 -10.04 -8.09
C LEU A 69 -12.41 -9.73 -7.37
N ALA A 70 -12.40 -8.74 -6.48
CA ALA A 70 -11.20 -8.30 -5.76
C ALA A 70 -10.89 -9.15 -4.50
N SER A 71 -11.89 -9.79 -3.91
CA SER A 71 -11.84 -10.35 -2.55
C SER A 71 -10.69 -11.32 -2.31
N GLY A 72 -10.39 -12.20 -3.28
CA GLY A 72 -9.29 -13.16 -3.19
C GLY A 72 -7.88 -12.54 -3.18
N ARG A 73 -7.76 -11.23 -3.41
CA ARG A 73 -6.50 -10.49 -3.42
C ARG A 73 -6.41 -9.43 -2.33
N LEU A 74 -7.49 -9.19 -1.59
CA LEU A 74 -7.51 -8.23 -0.49
C LEU A 74 -7.25 -8.93 0.84
N ALA A 75 -6.67 -8.20 1.78
CA ALA A 75 -6.63 -8.66 3.17
C ALA A 75 -8.07 -8.78 3.71
N PRO A 76 -8.39 -9.77 4.57
CA PRO A 76 -9.76 -9.99 5.05
C PRO A 76 -10.43 -8.75 5.64
N TYR A 77 -9.70 -7.99 6.47
CA TYR A 77 -10.22 -6.76 7.09
C TYR A 77 -10.54 -5.65 6.05
N VAL A 78 -9.82 -5.61 4.93
CA VAL A 78 -10.05 -4.67 3.83
C VAL A 78 -11.31 -5.07 3.06
N SER A 79 -11.45 -6.36 2.74
CA SER A 79 -12.66 -6.91 2.11
C SER A 79 -13.91 -6.63 2.93
N GLU A 80 -13.84 -6.87 4.25
CA GLU A 80 -14.94 -6.59 5.18
C GLU A 80 -15.28 -5.09 5.24
N ALA A 81 -14.25 -4.24 5.24
CA ALA A 81 -14.46 -2.80 5.21
C ALA A 81 -15.17 -2.33 3.93
N PHE A 82 -14.80 -2.86 2.76
CA PHE A 82 -15.53 -2.58 1.52
C PHE A 82 -16.94 -3.16 1.53
N ALA A 83 -17.16 -4.34 2.13
CA ALA A 83 -18.47 -4.96 2.21
C ALA A 83 -19.48 -4.03 2.91
N ARG A 84 -19.07 -3.29 3.95
CA ARG A 84 -19.91 -2.26 4.59
C ARG A 84 -20.40 -1.18 3.64
N HIS A 85 -19.69 -0.90 2.55
CA HIS A 85 -20.06 0.10 1.54
C HIS A 85 -20.70 -0.50 0.28
N ALA A 86 -20.68 -1.82 0.12
CA ALA A 86 -21.20 -2.51 -1.06
C ALA A 86 -22.74 -2.51 -1.11
N HIS A 87 -23.40 -2.31 0.04
CA HIS A 87 -24.86 -2.31 0.19
C HIS A 87 -25.48 -0.89 0.16
N GLY A 88 -24.84 0.07 -0.50
CA GLY A 88 -25.41 1.42 -0.72
C GLY A 88 -24.98 2.49 0.28
N HIS A 89 -24.13 2.13 1.24
CA HIS A 89 -23.47 3.12 2.10
C HIS A 89 -22.38 3.88 1.32
N VAL A 90 -22.29 5.18 1.55
CA VAL A 90 -21.28 6.04 0.92
C VAL A 90 -19.90 5.66 1.44
N LEU A 91 -18.93 5.52 0.54
CA LEU A 91 -17.52 5.55 0.90
C LEU A 91 -17.04 7.00 0.73
N PRO A 92 -16.60 7.69 1.80
CA PRO A 92 -16.12 9.07 1.67
C PRO A 92 -14.89 9.14 0.75
N PRO A 93 -14.70 10.25 -0.01
CA PRO A 93 -13.53 10.44 -0.87
C PRO A 93 -12.21 10.36 -0.10
N THR A 94 -12.18 10.83 1.15
CA THR A 94 -11.06 10.64 2.07
C THR A 94 -11.32 9.43 2.96
N THR A 95 -10.51 8.38 2.85
CA THR A 95 -10.79 7.09 3.50
C THR A 95 -9.51 6.32 3.82
N ALA A 96 -9.56 5.47 4.85
CA ALA A 96 -8.49 4.54 5.16
C ALA A 96 -8.35 3.40 4.12
N LEU A 97 -9.33 3.23 3.24
CA LEU A 97 -9.31 2.23 2.17
C LEU A 97 -8.55 2.70 0.92
N ALA A 98 -8.24 3.99 0.81
CA ALA A 98 -7.45 4.52 -0.30
C ALA A 98 -5.98 4.11 -0.15
N THR A 99 -5.33 3.89 -1.29
CA THR A 99 -3.89 3.59 -1.35
C THR A 99 -3.20 4.61 -2.24
N ARG A 100 -1.87 4.59 -2.32
CA ARG A 100 -1.11 5.42 -3.28
C ARG A 100 -1.46 5.13 -4.76
N TRP A 101 -2.24 4.08 -5.03
CA TRP A 101 -2.70 3.69 -6.35
C TRP A 101 -4.10 4.23 -6.67
N SER A 102 -4.76 4.88 -5.71
CA SER A 102 -6.03 5.57 -5.91
C SER A 102 -5.86 6.87 -6.71
N VAL A 103 -6.90 7.24 -7.45
CA VAL A 103 -7.00 8.41 -8.33
C VAL A 103 -7.99 9.42 -7.76
N PHE A 104 -9.11 8.93 -7.24
CA PHE A 104 -10.21 9.73 -6.68
C PHE A 104 -10.26 9.63 -5.17
N ALA A 105 -10.04 8.43 -4.63
CA ALA A 105 -9.98 8.23 -3.19
C ALA A 105 -8.63 8.74 -2.63
N GLN A 106 -8.68 9.50 -1.54
CA GLN A 106 -7.51 10.04 -0.85
C GLN A 106 -7.26 9.31 0.47
N PRO A 107 -6.01 8.94 0.79
CA PRO A 107 -5.69 8.34 2.09
C PRO A 107 -6.01 9.30 3.24
N SER A 108 -6.77 8.82 4.24
CA SER A 108 -7.04 9.62 5.46
C SER A 108 -5.74 9.95 6.21
N ALA A 109 -5.70 11.12 6.85
CA ALA A 109 -4.62 11.50 7.74
C ALA A 109 -4.54 10.64 9.01
N ASP A 110 -5.64 9.99 9.38
CA ASP A 110 -5.72 9.06 10.52
C ASP A 110 -4.97 7.75 10.28
N VAL A 111 -4.55 7.50 9.04
CA VAL A 111 -3.74 6.34 8.67
C VAL A 111 -2.25 6.66 8.84
N PRO A 112 -1.46 5.81 9.51
CA PRO A 112 -0.03 6.02 9.68
C PRO A 112 0.70 6.34 8.38
N ALA A 113 1.65 7.27 8.42
CA ALA A 113 2.40 7.73 7.23
C ALA A 113 3.01 6.57 6.42
N ARG A 114 3.49 5.53 7.11
CA ARG A 114 3.97 4.30 6.47
C ARG A 114 2.92 3.66 5.57
N VAL A 115 1.70 3.44 6.06
CA VAL A 115 0.62 2.78 5.30
C VAL A 115 0.21 3.63 4.10
N ARG A 116 0.35 4.96 4.18
CA ARG A 116 0.11 5.87 3.05
C ARG A 116 1.21 5.82 1.98
N ARG A 117 2.45 5.49 2.34
CA ARG A 117 3.64 5.60 1.48
C ARG A 117 4.18 4.25 0.99
N ALA A 118 4.08 3.20 1.80
CA ALA A 118 4.70 1.90 1.55
C ALA A 118 3.70 0.73 1.69
N SER A 119 3.78 -0.20 0.72
CA SER A 119 2.96 -1.42 0.72
C SER A 119 3.68 -2.60 1.32
N PRO A 120 3.01 -3.51 2.05
CA PRO A 120 3.64 -4.73 2.54
C PRO A 120 4.29 -5.58 1.44
N ASP A 121 3.67 -5.66 0.25
CA ASP A 121 4.24 -6.42 -0.89
C ASP A 121 5.52 -5.77 -1.42
N HIS A 122 5.54 -4.44 -1.51
CA HIS A 122 6.71 -3.68 -1.92
C HIS A 122 7.82 -3.77 -0.87
N SER A 123 7.48 -3.66 0.41
CA SER A 123 8.40 -3.84 1.54
C SER A 123 9.08 -5.20 1.50
N ARG A 124 8.31 -6.28 1.26
CA ARG A 124 8.86 -7.64 1.10
C ARG A 124 9.83 -7.72 -0.08
N ARG A 125 9.45 -7.21 -1.26
CA ARG A 125 10.33 -7.22 -2.44
C ARG A 125 11.62 -6.44 -2.22
N LEU A 126 11.54 -5.28 -1.57
CA LEU A 126 12.73 -4.47 -1.27
C LEU A 126 13.65 -5.20 -0.28
N ALA A 127 13.08 -5.82 0.76
CA ALA A 127 13.84 -6.61 1.71
C ALA A 127 14.54 -7.80 1.03
N THR A 128 13.81 -8.57 0.22
CA THR A 128 14.41 -9.68 -0.56
C THR A 128 15.53 -9.18 -1.47
N ARG A 129 15.30 -8.10 -2.22
CA ARG A 129 16.29 -7.57 -3.17
C ARG A 129 17.59 -7.11 -2.49
N VAL A 130 17.50 -6.44 -1.34
CA VAL A 130 18.71 -5.98 -0.63
C VAL A 130 19.46 -7.16 0.01
N VAL A 131 18.74 -8.15 0.54
CA VAL A 131 19.34 -9.37 1.09
C VAL A 131 20.08 -10.13 -0.01
N GLU A 132 19.44 -10.40 -1.14
CA GLU A 132 20.06 -11.08 -2.29
C GLU A 132 21.31 -10.32 -2.79
N ALA A 133 21.23 -9.00 -2.88
CA ALA A 133 22.35 -8.18 -3.34
C ALA A 133 23.54 -8.21 -2.37
N LEU A 134 23.29 -8.23 -1.06
CA LEU A 134 24.35 -8.26 -0.04
C LEU A 134 24.95 -9.66 0.18
N LEU A 135 24.21 -10.73 -0.15
CA LEU A 135 24.72 -12.09 -0.06
C LEU A 135 25.65 -12.44 -1.22
N ASP A 136 25.16 -12.28 -2.45
CA ASP A 136 25.80 -12.85 -3.65
C ASP A 136 26.00 -11.83 -4.78
N GLY A 137 25.69 -10.55 -4.53
CA GLY A 137 25.73 -9.50 -5.53
C GLY A 137 27.14 -8.97 -5.83
N ASP A 138 27.28 -8.33 -6.99
CA ASP A 138 28.45 -7.51 -7.30
C ASP A 138 28.59 -6.40 -6.23
N PRO A 139 29.78 -6.19 -5.61
CA PRO A 139 29.93 -5.27 -4.49
C PRO A 139 29.49 -3.83 -4.76
N LEU A 140 29.74 -3.31 -5.97
CA LEU A 140 29.36 -1.95 -6.33
C LEU A 140 27.84 -1.84 -6.52
N GLN A 141 27.20 -2.86 -7.10
CA GLN A 141 25.75 -2.91 -7.19
C GLN A 141 25.09 -3.15 -5.83
N ALA A 142 25.67 -3.99 -4.98
CA ALA A 142 25.20 -4.28 -3.63
C ALA A 142 25.16 -3.00 -2.80
N ALA A 143 26.25 -2.22 -2.78
CA ALA A 143 26.31 -0.95 -2.08
C ALA A 143 25.26 0.06 -2.58
N ARG A 144 24.99 0.10 -3.88
CA ARG A 144 23.93 0.97 -4.44
C ARG A 144 22.53 0.51 -4.04
N ILE A 145 22.25 -0.79 -4.11
CA ILE A 145 20.95 -1.36 -3.74
C ILE A 145 20.70 -1.17 -2.24
N GLU A 146 21.71 -1.40 -1.40
CA GLU A 146 21.67 -1.13 0.03
C GLU A 146 21.40 0.36 0.28
N HIS A 147 22.07 1.25 -0.44
CA HIS A 147 21.85 2.68 -0.27
C HIS A 147 20.41 3.09 -0.57
N ASP A 148 19.89 2.68 -1.72
CA ASP A 148 18.52 2.96 -2.15
C ASP A 148 17.49 2.36 -1.18
N PHE A 149 17.77 1.15 -0.65
CA PHE A 149 16.93 0.49 0.33
C PHE A 149 16.82 1.28 1.63
N LEU A 150 17.95 1.71 2.20
CA LEU A 150 17.98 2.45 3.45
C LEU A 150 17.30 3.83 3.31
N ASP A 151 17.49 4.52 2.17
CA ASP A 151 16.80 5.78 1.89
C ASP A 151 15.29 5.60 1.76
N HIS A 152 14.84 4.50 1.14
CA HIS A 152 13.41 4.16 1.12
C HIS A 152 12.87 3.96 2.54
N CYS A 153 13.58 3.20 3.38
CA CYS A 153 13.17 2.96 4.76
C CYS A 153 12.99 4.26 5.54
N LEU A 154 13.89 5.23 5.40
CA LEU A 154 13.77 6.55 6.01
C LEU A 154 12.60 7.35 5.43
N SER A 155 12.56 7.51 4.10
CA SER A 155 11.59 8.38 3.41
C SER A 155 10.14 7.91 3.58
N CYS A 156 9.94 6.60 3.56
CA CYS A 156 8.65 5.95 3.68
C CYS A 156 8.32 5.49 5.11
N GLN A 157 9.24 5.69 6.06
CA GLN A 157 9.16 5.13 7.42
C GLN A 157 8.86 3.62 7.40
N ASP A 158 9.48 2.90 6.46
CA ASP A 158 9.17 1.50 6.18
C ASP A 158 9.89 0.54 7.14
N LYS A 159 9.48 0.59 8.41
CA LYS A 159 10.01 -0.28 9.47
C LYS A 159 9.86 -1.76 9.16
N TYR A 160 8.77 -2.15 8.50
CA TYR A 160 8.55 -3.55 8.14
C TYR A 160 9.58 -4.06 7.13
N ALA A 161 9.87 -3.30 6.05
CA ALA A 161 10.94 -3.68 5.11
C ALA A 161 12.29 -3.80 5.82
N PHE A 162 12.62 -2.80 6.64
CA PHE A 162 13.86 -2.77 7.42
C PHE A 162 13.99 -3.97 8.35
N MET A 163 12.93 -4.31 9.09
CA MET A 163 12.92 -5.47 10.00
C MET A 163 13.07 -6.79 9.26
N LEU A 164 12.40 -6.96 8.10
CA LEU A 164 12.52 -8.17 7.29
C LEU A 164 13.96 -8.36 6.81
N ALA A 165 14.55 -7.33 6.21
CA ALA A 165 15.92 -7.40 5.71
C ALA A 165 16.92 -7.63 6.85
N SER A 166 16.81 -6.87 7.94
CA SER A 166 17.70 -7.01 9.11
C SER A 166 17.64 -8.40 9.73
N ARG A 167 16.44 -9.00 9.79
CA ARG A 167 16.27 -10.36 10.31
C ARG A 167 16.95 -11.39 9.42
N ASP A 168 16.78 -11.27 8.10
CA ASP A 168 17.33 -12.25 7.17
C ASP A 168 18.85 -12.09 7.03
N LEU A 169 19.39 -10.87 6.99
CA LEU A 169 20.85 -10.64 7.03
C LEU A 169 21.51 -11.21 8.30
N ARG A 170 20.87 -11.05 9.47
CA ARG A 170 21.34 -11.68 10.71
C ARG A 170 21.33 -13.21 10.65
N ARG A 171 20.33 -13.81 9.99
CA ARG A 171 20.28 -15.27 9.78
C ARG A 171 21.41 -15.78 8.90
N HIS A 172 21.90 -14.95 8.00
CA HIS A 172 23.03 -15.25 7.13
C HIS A 172 24.37 -14.74 7.69
N GLU A 173 24.39 -14.24 8.94
CA GLU A 173 25.59 -13.72 9.61
C GLU A 173 26.31 -12.61 8.82
N ILE A 174 25.57 -11.84 8.02
CA ILE A 174 26.12 -10.73 7.24
C ILE A 174 26.32 -9.52 8.15
N ALA A 175 27.57 -9.09 8.27
CA ALA A 175 27.92 -7.84 8.93
C ALA A 175 27.46 -6.65 8.08
N VAL A 176 26.67 -5.78 8.68
CA VAL A 176 26.19 -4.53 8.06
C VAL A 176 26.89 -3.34 8.71
N GLY A 177 27.08 -2.25 7.95
CA GLY A 177 27.77 -1.05 8.46
C GLY A 177 26.88 -0.13 9.30
N ASP A 178 27.50 0.86 9.95
CA ASP A 178 26.91 1.84 10.90
C ASP A 178 25.65 2.57 10.38
N ARG A 179 25.45 2.61 9.06
CA ARG A 179 24.25 3.23 8.49
C ARG A 179 22.98 2.44 8.85
N TRP A 180 23.06 1.12 8.97
CA TRP A 180 21.92 0.32 9.41
C TRP A 180 21.50 0.65 10.83
N GLU A 181 22.45 0.80 11.74
CA GLU A 181 22.18 1.21 13.13
C GLU A 181 21.52 2.58 13.18
N ARG A 182 22.08 3.58 12.47
CA ARG A 182 21.48 4.92 12.40
C ARG A 182 20.05 4.92 11.85
N VAL A 183 19.76 4.07 10.86
CA VAL A 183 18.41 3.94 10.30
C VAL A 183 17.47 3.25 11.29
N ALA A 184 17.95 2.24 12.02
CA ALA A 184 17.17 1.57 13.07
C ALA A 184 16.77 2.57 14.15
N ASP A 185 17.73 3.32 14.70
CA ASP A 185 17.49 4.34 15.74
C ASP A 185 16.48 5.38 15.28
N TRP A 186 16.64 5.87 14.05
CA TRP A 186 15.72 6.86 13.48
C TRP A 186 14.30 6.30 13.34
N LEU A 187 14.15 5.06 12.85
CA LEU A 187 12.85 4.40 12.69
C LEU A 187 12.17 4.10 14.04
N GLU A 188 12.93 3.82 15.09
CA GLU A 188 12.40 3.66 16.44
C GLU A 188 11.85 4.96 17.00
N GLN A 189 12.60 6.06 16.88
CA GLN A 189 12.18 7.38 17.35
C GLN A 189 10.94 7.91 16.62
N HIS A 190 10.80 7.61 15.33
CA HIS A 190 9.71 8.13 14.50
C HIS A 190 8.49 7.20 14.43
N ALA A 191 8.52 6.03 15.09
CA ALA A 191 7.34 5.17 15.23
C ALA A 191 6.26 5.81 16.13
N ALA A 192 6.66 6.66 17.08
CA ALA A 192 5.77 7.25 18.09
C ALA A 192 4.81 8.33 17.55
N ILE A 193 5.05 8.87 16.35
CA ILE A 193 4.26 9.99 15.80
C ILE A 193 2.94 9.49 15.17
N GLY A 194 2.77 8.17 14.99
CA GLY A 194 1.54 7.56 14.45
C GLY A 194 0.60 6.93 15.49
N ASP A 195 0.99 6.85 16.76
CA ASP A 195 0.32 6.01 17.78
C ASP A 195 -0.47 6.82 18.84
N ARG A 196 -0.53 8.15 18.73
CA ARG A 196 -1.31 8.99 19.66
C ARG A 196 -2.25 9.95 18.95
N ALA A 197 -3.40 9.41 18.54
CA ALA A 197 -4.66 10.12 18.74
C ALA A 197 -5.28 9.54 20.03
N GLU A 198 -4.69 9.88 21.18
CA GLU A 198 -5.32 9.66 22.47
C GLU A 198 -6.58 10.53 22.52
N VAL A 199 -7.75 9.89 22.44
CA VAL A 199 -9.04 10.55 22.64
C VAL A 199 -9.06 11.05 24.08
N PRO A 200 -9.20 12.37 24.35
CA PRO A 200 -9.35 12.84 25.72
C PRO A 200 -10.71 12.34 26.24
N SER A 201 -10.65 11.42 27.19
CA SER A 201 -11.83 10.95 27.92
C SER A 201 -12.47 12.13 28.67
N PRO A 202 -13.79 12.35 28.55
CA PRO A 202 -14.45 13.43 29.27
C PRO A 202 -14.37 13.13 30.77
N ARG A 203 -13.71 14.02 31.51
CA ARG A 203 -13.73 14.02 32.97
C ARG A 203 -15.18 14.13 33.43
N ASN A 204 -15.66 13.09 34.10
CA ASN A 204 -16.88 13.14 34.90
C ASN A 204 -16.75 14.29 35.91
N GLY A 205 -17.61 15.29 35.74
CA GLY A 205 -17.83 16.35 36.71
C GLY A 205 -19.33 16.52 36.86
N SER A 206 -19.93 15.73 37.76
CA SER A 206 -21.20 16.10 38.38
C SER A 206 -20.87 16.87 39.66
N PRO A 207 -21.55 17.99 39.95
CA PRO A 207 -21.74 18.43 41.32
C PRO A 207 -22.73 17.52 42.07
#